data_AF-A0A926IZ51-F1
#
_entry.id   AF-A0A926IZ51-F1
#
_cell.length_a   1.000
_cell.length_b   1.000
_cell.length_c   1.000
_cell.angle_alpha   90.00
_cell.angle_beta   90.00
_cell.angle_gamma   90.00
#
_symmetry.space_group_name_H-M   'P 1'
#
loop_
_entity.id
_entity.type
_entity.pdbx_description
1 polymer ?
#
loop_
_entity_poly.entity_id
_entity_poly.type
_entity_poly.pdbx_seq_one_letter_code
_entity_poly.pdbx_strand_id
1 'polypeptide(L)'
;MKEAVDASVSNRTNRRAELMTRLAGFEKCAKEQRHVAIFLTFTCPSRFHSVHRNGTTNQNWVEAGRPTVRAAQAWLVSQWNNIRKRADEAGIKPYGFRFAEPHHDGTPHWHAVFFMSLKDTKAYLKICREQMLADSGNEPGANSTGSRSCSSTLARLGLWLLLKYVAKNIDGYAVGKDHEAGKRAKAIDTAARVDAWKSDNRIRQFQQIGGPP
;
A
#
# COMPACT_ATOMS: atom_id res chain seq x y z
N MET A 1 29.59 -6.66 12.89
CA MET A 1 28.56 -6.08 12.00
C MET A 1 27.36 -7.02 11.80
N LYS A 2 27.53 -8.34 11.64
CA LYS A 2 26.42 -9.32 11.58
C LYS A 2 25.52 -9.30 12.82
N GLU A 3 26.08 -9.34 14.03
CA GLU A 3 25.32 -9.39 15.29
C GLU A 3 24.41 -8.16 15.51
N ALA A 4 24.89 -6.96 15.15
CA ALA A 4 24.08 -5.73 15.21
C ALA A 4 22.93 -5.73 14.19
N VAL A 5 23.16 -6.29 13.00
CA VAL A 5 22.11 -6.46 11.97
C VAL A 5 21.08 -7.49 12.44
N ASP A 6 21.54 -8.60 13.03
CA ASP A 6 20.70 -9.69 13.54
C ASP A 6 19.86 -9.33 14.76
N ALA A 7 20.29 -8.36 15.58
CA ALA A 7 19.50 -7.80 16.67
C ALA A 7 18.58 -6.65 16.21
N SER A 8 18.83 -6.05 15.04
CA SER A 8 18.09 -4.88 14.58
C SER A 8 16.86 -5.24 13.74
N VAL A 9 15.96 -4.27 13.58
CA VAL A 9 14.85 -4.30 12.62
C VAL A 9 15.31 -4.33 11.15
N SER A 10 16.63 -4.33 10.90
CA SER A 10 17.21 -4.57 9.57
C SER A 10 17.15 -6.05 9.19
N ASN A 11 17.14 -6.96 10.18
CA ASN A 11 16.85 -8.37 9.96
C ASN A 11 15.36 -8.54 9.61
N ARG A 12 15.11 -9.22 8.48
CA ARG A 12 13.77 -9.45 7.93
C ARG A 12 12.86 -10.19 8.92
N THR A 13 13.39 -11.20 9.60
CA THR A 13 12.65 -11.98 10.60
C THR A 13 12.21 -11.11 11.78
N ASN A 14 13.09 -10.27 12.30
CA ASN A 14 12.77 -9.36 13.41
C ASN A 14 11.77 -8.28 12.99
N ARG A 15 11.92 -7.71 11.79
CA ARG A 15 10.97 -6.75 11.23
C ARG A 15 9.58 -7.37 11.06
N ARG A 16 9.51 -8.63 10.61
CA ARG A 16 8.24 -9.36 10.55
C ARG A 16 7.66 -9.53 11.95
N ALA A 17 8.44 -10.06 12.90
CA ALA A 17 7.98 -10.28 14.26
C ALA A 17 7.44 -8.98 14.89
N GLU A 18 8.16 -7.88 14.75
CA GLU A 18 7.74 -6.56 15.22
C GLU A 18 6.44 -6.09 14.57
N LEU A 19 6.31 -6.18 13.24
CA LEU A 19 5.09 -5.80 12.53
C LEU A 19 3.90 -6.67 12.98
N MET A 20 4.11 -7.98 13.17
CA MET A 20 3.08 -8.89 13.68
C MET A 20 2.65 -8.51 15.09
N THR A 21 3.60 -8.22 15.99
CA THR A 21 3.30 -7.81 17.37
C THR A 21 2.52 -6.51 17.42
N ARG A 22 2.93 -5.49 16.66
CA ARG A 22 2.22 -4.21 16.61
C ARG A 22 0.81 -4.36 16.03
N LEU A 23 0.66 -5.19 14.99
CA LEU A 23 -0.63 -5.48 14.38
C LEU A 23 -1.57 -6.21 15.35
N ALA A 24 -1.07 -7.18 16.10
CA ALA A 24 -1.83 -7.86 17.16
C ALA A 24 -2.28 -6.86 18.25
N GLY A 25 -1.41 -5.92 18.62
CA GLY A 25 -1.77 -4.81 19.51
C GLY A 25 -2.91 -3.95 18.96
N PHE A 26 -2.81 -3.53 17.70
CA PHE A 26 -3.87 -2.73 17.05
C PHE A 26 -5.20 -3.48 16.93
N GLU A 27 -5.16 -4.79 16.66
CA GLU A 27 -6.36 -5.62 16.64
C GLU A 27 -7.03 -5.68 18.02
N LYS A 28 -6.23 -5.84 19.08
CA LYS A 28 -6.74 -5.84 20.46
C LYS A 28 -7.41 -4.50 20.80
N CYS A 29 -6.74 -3.39 20.55
CA CYS A 29 -7.31 -2.05 20.77
C CYS A 29 -8.55 -1.81 19.91
N ALA A 30 -8.55 -2.27 18.66
CA ALA A 30 -9.72 -2.13 17.79
C ALA A 30 -10.92 -2.92 18.32
N LYS A 31 -10.73 -4.12 18.89
CA LYS A 31 -11.81 -4.88 19.53
C LYS A 31 -12.34 -4.17 20.77
N GLU A 32 -11.46 -3.66 21.62
CA GLU A 32 -11.84 -2.92 22.84
C GLU A 32 -12.64 -1.65 22.51
N GLN A 33 -12.21 -0.90 21.49
CA GLN A 33 -12.84 0.35 21.06
C GLN A 33 -13.98 0.15 20.04
N ARG A 34 -14.30 -1.11 19.68
CA ARG A 34 -15.29 -1.47 18.64
C ARG A 34 -15.04 -0.80 17.28
N HIS A 35 -13.77 -0.63 16.94
CA HIS A 35 -13.33 -0.11 15.65
C HIS A 35 -13.35 -1.19 14.58
N VAL A 36 -13.56 -0.76 13.33
CA VAL A 36 -13.52 -1.63 12.16
C VAL A 36 -12.20 -1.46 11.43
N ALA A 37 -11.71 -2.56 10.86
CA ALA A 37 -10.60 -2.52 9.93
C ALA A 37 -11.12 -2.21 8.52
N ILE A 38 -10.35 -1.42 7.77
CA ILE A 38 -10.52 -1.25 6.32
C ILE A 38 -9.21 -1.55 5.62
N PHE A 39 -9.32 -2.19 4.45
CA PHE A 39 -8.19 -2.39 3.55
C PHE A 39 -8.33 -1.44 2.36
N LEU A 40 -7.32 -0.62 2.13
CA LEU A 40 -7.26 0.35 1.05
C LEU A 40 -6.10 0.03 0.11
N THR A 41 -6.32 0.22 -1.18
CA THR A 41 -5.26 0.20 -2.19
C THR A 41 -5.29 1.52 -2.96
N PHE A 42 -4.16 2.22 -2.95
CA PHE A 42 -3.89 3.44 -3.68
C PHE A 42 -2.99 3.12 -4.87
N THR A 43 -3.49 3.39 -6.07
CA THR A 43 -2.78 3.14 -7.33
C THR A 43 -2.55 4.47 -8.04
N CYS A 44 -1.42 4.59 -8.74
CA CYS A 44 -1.13 5.75 -9.55
C CYS A 44 -2.05 5.81 -10.79
N PRO A 45 -2.31 7.02 -11.34
CA PRO A 45 -2.98 7.19 -12.62
C PRO A 45 -2.26 6.49 -13.77
N SER A 46 -2.98 6.19 -14.86
CA SER A 46 -2.45 5.46 -16.00
C SER A 46 -1.16 6.06 -16.56
N ARG A 47 -1.02 7.38 -16.56
CA ARG A 47 0.18 8.09 -17.05
C ARG A 47 1.50 7.71 -16.36
N PHE A 48 1.46 7.11 -15.18
CA PHE A 48 2.66 6.65 -14.49
C PHE A 48 3.05 5.21 -14.84
N HIS A 49 2.15 4.47 -15.49
CA HIS A 49 2.34 3.07 -15.84
C HIS A 49 2.96 2.92 -17.22
N SER A 50 4.18 2.38 -17.30
CA SER A 50 4.94 2.29 -18.55
C SER A 50 4.43 1.21 -19.50
N VAL A 51 3.97 0.08 -18.96
CA VAL A 51 3.51 -1.08 -19.73
C VAL A 51 2.19 -1.63 -19.21
N HIS A 52 1.29 -1.95 -20.14
CA HIS A 52 0.10 -2.72 -19.84
C HIS A 52 0.45 -4.18 -19.52
N ARG A 53 -0.48 -4.91 -18.90
CA ARG A 53 -0.27 -6.32 -18.49
C ARG A 53 -0.03 -7.27 -19.67
N ASN A 54 -0.49 -6.91 -20.86
CA ASN A 54 -0.25 -7.62 -22.11
C ASN A 54 1.17 -7.37 -22.69
N GLY A 55 1.98 -6.52 -22.04
CA GLY A 55 3.33 -6.17 -22.47
C GLY A 55 3.40 -5.02 -23.47
N THR A 56 2.28 -4.41 -23.87
CA THR A 56 2.29 -3.25 -24.78
C THR A 56 2.60 -1.97 -24.01
N THR A 57 3.40 -1.09 -24.60
CA THR A 57 3.70 0.24 -24.05
C THR A 57 2.41 1.05 -23.89
N ASN A 58 2.28 1.74 -22.77
CA ASN A 58 1.15 2.62 -22.51
C ASN A 58 1.36 3.99 -23.16
N GLN A 59 0.44 4.39 -24.03
CA GLN A 59 0.53 5.66 -24.75
C GLN A 59 0.39 6.87 -23.80
N ASN A 60 -0.44 6.77 -22.76
CA ASN A 60 -0.61 7.83 -21.75
C ASN A 60 0.70 8.14 -21.01
N TRP A 61 1.56 7.13 -20.83
CA TRP A 61 2.86 7.31 -20.19
C TRP A 61 3.87 7.99 -21.12
N VAL A 62 3.82 7.69 -22.42
CA VAL A 62 4.65 8.37 -23.43
C VAL A 62 4.24 9.84 -23.56
N GLU A 63 2.94 10.12 -23.63
CA GLU A 63 2.39 11.48 -23.73
C GLU A 63 2.69 12.33 -22.48
N ALA A 64 2.71 11.71 -21.30
CA ALA A 64 3.10 12.37 -20.05
C ALA A 64 4.61 12.59 -19.89
N GLY A 65 5.42 12.33 -20.91
CA GLY A 65 6.86 12.55 -20.88
C GLY A 65 7.63 11.48 -20.12
N ARG A 66 7.10 10.24 -20.07
CA ARG A 66 7.76 9.07 -19.46
C ARG A 66 8.15 9.29 -17.99
N PRO A 67 7.18 9.61 -17.11
CA PRO A 67 7.48 9.89 -15.71
C PRO A 67 8.18 8.71 -15.02
N THR A 68 9.12 9.05 -14.15
CA THR A 68 9.90 8.06 -13.39
C THR A 68 9.12 7.49 -12.21
N VAL A 69 9.56 6.33 -11.71
CA VAL A 69 9.03 5.70 -10.48
C VAL A 69 9.08 6.66 -9.29
N ARG A 70 10.12 7.50 -9.20
CA ARG A 70 10.23 8.53 -8.16
C ARG A 70 9.18 9.63 -8.30
N ALA A 71 8.85 10.04 -9.52
CA ALA A 71 7.78 11.00 -9.77
C ALA A 71 6.41 10.42 -9.37
N ALA A 72 6.15 9.15 -9.70
CA ALA A 72 4.94 8.44 -9.28
C ALA A 72 4.84 8.34 -7.74
N GLN A 73 5.94 8.00 -7.07
CA GLN A 73 5.99 7.98 -5.60
C GLN A 73 5.76 9.36 -4.99
N ALA A 74 6.37 10.42 -5.54
CA ALA A 74 6.18 11.78 -5.06
C ALA A 74 4.71 12.22 -5.19
N TRP A 75 4.07 11.82 -6.29
CA TRP A 75 2.64 12.04 -6.50
C TRP A 75 1.80 11.34 -5.41
N LEU A 76 2.05 10.06 -5.14
CA LEU A 76 1.35 9.33 -4.05
C LEU A 76 1.53 9.99 -2.69
N VAL A 77 2.74 10.47 -2.37
CA VAL A 77 3.01 11.21 -1.13
C VAL A 77 2.20 12.50 -1.06
N SER A 78 2.09 13.23 -2.17
CA SER A 78 1.26 14.45 -2.24
C SER A 78 -0.22 14.15 -1.99
N GLN A 79 -0.78 13.14 -2.68
CA GLN A 79 -2.17 12.72 -2.46
C GLN A 79 -2.40 12.27 -1.01
N TRP A 80 -1.46 11.51 -0.45
CA TRP A 80 -1.53 11.04 0.93
C TRP A 80 -1.52 12.19 1.95
N ASN A 81 -0.68 13.20 1.75
CA ASN A 81 -0.64 14.37 2.62
C ASN A 81 -1.98 15.13 2.57
N ASN A 82 -2.59 15.26 1.39
CA ASN A 82 -3.90 15.88 1.25
C ASN A 82 -5.02 15.05 1.91
N ILE A 83 -4.99 13.72 1.76
CA ILE A 83 -5.92 12.81 2.47
C ILE A 83 -5.80 13.01 3.98
N ARG A 84 -4.57 13.04 4.50
CA ARG A 84 -4.32 13.23 5.94
C ARG A 84 -4.83 14.57 6.44
N LYS A 85 -4.58 15.66 5.70
CA LYS A 85 -5.06 17.00 6.04
C LYS A 85 -6.60 17.02 6.10
N ARG A 86 -7.27 16.54 5.06
CA ARG A 86 -8.74 16.49 5.00
C ARG A 86 -9.35 15.58 6.06
N ALA A 87 -8.69 14.47 6.39
CA ALA A 87 -9.13 13.58 7.46
C ALA A 87 -9.03 14.26 8.84
N ASP A 88 -7.94 15.00 9.09
CA ASP A 88 -7.75 15.75 10.34
C ASP A 88 -8.76 16.90 10.48
N GLU A 89 -9.03 17.64 9.40
CA GLU A 89 -10.09 18.65 9.34
C GLU A 89 -11.49 18.07 9.62
N ALA A 90 -11.73 16.82 9.22
CA ALA A 90 -12.97 16.10 9.52
C ALA A 90 -12.98 15.44 10.92
N GLY A 91 -11.91 15.57 11.70
CA GLY A 91 -11.75 14.95 13.02
C GLY A 91 -11.51 13.43 12.98
N ILE A 92 -11.22 12.86 11.82
CA ILE A 92 -11.04 11.41 11.62
C ILE A 92 -9.56 11.06 11.78
N LYS A 93 -9.24 10.27 12.81
CA LYS A 93 -7.86 9.85 13.13
C LYS A 93 -7.69 8.34 12.97
N PRO A 94 -7.44 7.85 11.75
CA PRO A 94 -7.19 6.43 11.52
C PRO A 94 -5.82 6.03 12.10
N TYR A 95 -5.72 4.80 12.60
CA TYR A 95 -4.44 4.19 12.99
C TYR A 95 -4.23 2.87 12.27
N GLY A 96 -2.98 2.49 12.02
CA GLY A 96 -2.64 1.26 11.33
C GLY A 96 -1.34 1.32 10.56
N PHE A 97 -1.31 0.72 9.38
CA PHE A 97 -0.10 0.59 8.56
C PHE A 97 -0.37 0.88 7.10
N ARG A 98 0.62 1.46 6.43
CA ARG A 98 0.72 1.45 4.96
C ARG A 98 1.96 0.71 4.51
N PHE A 99 1.86 0.11 3.33
CA PHE A 99 2.95 -0.59 2.66
C PHE A 99 3.01 -0.24 1.18
N ALA A 100 4.22 -0.09 0.65
CA ALA A 100 4.47 0.21 -0.76
C ALA A 100 5.01 -1.03 -1.49
N GLU A 101 4.48 -1.29 -2.67
CA GLU A 101 4.88 -2.39 -3.54
C GLU A 101 5.03 -1.89 -4.98
N PRO A 102 5.89 -2.53 -5.79
CA PRO A 102 5.92 -2.30 -7.22
C PRO A 102 4.81 -3.10 -7.93
N HIS A 103 4.18 -2.48 -8.92
CA HIS A 103 3.46 -3.19 -9.97
C HIS A 103 4.44 -3.95 -10.90
N HIS A 104 3.89 -4.74 -11.84
CA HIS A 104 4.68 -5.48 -12.83
C HIS A 104 5.56 -4.58 -13.71
N ASP A 105 5.20 -3.30 -13.84
CA ASP A 105 5.91 -2.26 -14.59
C ASP A 105 6.85 -1.40 -13.73
N GLY A 106 6.95 -1.70 -12.43
CA GLY A 106 7.78 -0.98 -11.45
C GLY A 106 7.12 0.26 -10.84
N THR A 107 5.90 0.62 -11.25
CA THR A 107 5.15 1.76 -10.71
C THR A 107 4.76 1.47 -9.26
N PRO A 108 4.94 2.41 -8.31
CA PRO A 108 4.56 2.19 -6.93
C PRO A 108 3.04 2.15 -6.79
N HIS A 109 2.54 1.21 -6.01
CA HIS A 109 1.21 1.24 -5.41
C HIS A 109 1.30 1.04 -3.91
N TRP A 110 0.37 1.64 -3.18
CA TRP A 110 0.33 1.52 -1.74
C TRP A 110 -0.90 0.75 -1.30
N HIS A 111 -0.71 -0.14 -0.37
CA HIS A 111 -1.80 -0.73 0.37
C HIS A 111 -1.79 -0.19 1.79
N ALA A 112 -2.95 -0.07 2.40
CA ALA A 112 -3.06 0.37 3.78
C ALA A 112 -4.13 -0.41 4.52
N VAL A 113 -3.86 -0.68 5.79
CA VAL A 113 -4.85 -1.18 6.74
C VAL A 113 -5.01 -0.14 7.81
N PHE A 114 -6.23 0.37 7.93
CA PHE A 114 -6.60 1.34 8.94
C PHE A 114 -7.72 0.82 9.82
N PHE A 115 -7.64 1.17 11.08
CA PHE A 115 -8.65 0.94 12.10
C PHE A 115 -9.28 2.30 12.46
N MET A 116 -10.61 2.34 12.50
CA MET A 116 -11.38 3.53 12.87
C MET A 116 -12.80 3.18 13.29
N SER A 117 -13.55 4.13 13.82
CA SER A 117 -14.97 3.98 14.12
C SER A 117 -15.78 3.70 12.85
N LEU A 118 -16.81 2.85 12.97
CA LEU A 118 -17.70 2.51 11.85
C LEU A 118 -18.39 3.75 11.24
N LYS A 119 -18.65 4.77 12.07
CA LYS A 119 -19.26 6.05 11.63
C LYS A 119 -18.34 6.81 10.68
N ASP A 120 -17.04 6.78 10.96
CA ASP A 120 -16.03 7.56 10.22
C ASP A 120 -15.62 6.88 8.93
N THR A 121 -15.77 5.55 8.85
CA THR A 121 -15.37 4.75 7.68
C THR A 121 -15.90 5.30 6.37
N LYS A 122 -17.21 5.63 6.29
CA LYS A 122 -17.80 6.14 5.05
C LYS A 122 -17.22 7.50 4.65
N ALA A 123 -17.03 8.40 5.62
CA ALA A 123 -16.47 9.72 5.39
C ALA A 123 -15.00 9.62 4.95
N TYR A 124 -14.21 8.78 5.61
CA TYR A 124 -12.81 8.55 5.26
C TYR A 124 -12.64 7.95 3.86
N LEU A 125 -13.43 6.93 3.52
CA LEU A 125 -13.43 6.34 2.18
C LEU A 125 -13.79 7.36 1.10
N LYS A 126 -14.75 8.25 1.38
CA LYS A 126 -15.12 9.35 0.47
C LYS A 126 -13.95 10.30 0.26
N ILE A 127 -13.28 10.75 1.33
CA ILE A 127 -12.09 11.62 1.25
C ILE A 127 -10.99 10.97 0.41
N CYS A 128 -10.66 9.70 0.69
CA CYS A 128 -9.66 8.95 -0.07
C CYS A 128 -10.02 8.89 -1.56
N ARG A 129 -11.27 8.54 -1.88
CA ARG A 129 -11.74 8.40 -3.26
C ARG A 129 -11.69 9.72 -4.01
N GLU A 130 -12.22 10.80 -3.42
CA GLU A 130 -12.22 12.13 -4.04
C GLU A 130 -10.81 12.62 -4.31
N GLN A 131 -9.90 12.46 -3.34
CA GLN A 131 -8.52 12.92 -3.50
C GLN A 131 -7.77 12.14 -4.58
N MET A 132 -7.90 10.81 -4.61
CA MET A 132 -7.25 9.97 -5.61
C MET A 132 -7.82 10.16 -7.02
N LEU A 133 -9.08 10.59 -7.14
CA LEU A 133 -9.73 10.89 -8.41
C LEU A 133 -9.56 12.35 -8.85
N ALA A 134 -9.06 13.24 -7.99
CA ALA A 134 -8.95 14.66 -8.29
C ALA A 134 -8.08 14.97 -9.51
N ASP A 135 -7.09 14.12 -9.79
CA ASP A 135 -6.12 14.34 -10.87
C ASP A 135 -6.55 13.67 -12.19
N SER A 136 -7.18 12.49 -12.13
CA SER A 136 -7.46 11.67 -13.32
C SER A 136 -8.81 10.97 -13.24
N GLY A 137 -9.82 11.69 -12.74
CA GLY A 137 -11.18 11.19 -12.54
C GLY A 137 -11.95 10.79 -13.81
N ASN A 138 -11.43 11.17 -14.99
CA ASN A 138 -12.04 10.86 -16.29
C ASN A 138 -11.44 9.60 -16.95
N GLU A 139 -10.45 8.94 -16.33
CA GLU A 139 -9.86 7.73 -16.91
C GLU A 139 -10.86 6.54 -16.93
N PRO A 140 -10.82 5.66 -17.95
CA PRO A 140 -11.67 4.46 -17.98
C PRO A 140 -11.44 3.57 -16.74
N GLY A 141 -12.48 3.41 -15.91
CA GLY A 141 -12.41 2.69 -14.65
C GLY A 141 -12.14 3.55 -13.41
N ALA A 142 -12.04 4.87 -13.56
CA ALA A 142 -12.00 5.83 -12.45
C ALA A 142 -13.35 5.90 -11.70
N ASN A 143 -14.45 5.84 -12.46
CA ASN A 143 -15.82 6.01 -11.95
C ASN A 143 -16.55 4.70 -11.61
N SER A 144 -15.97 3.53 -11.89
CA SER A 144 -16.57 2.24 -11.52
C SER A 144 -16.56 2.01 -10.00
N THR A 145 -17.48 1.18 -9.51
CA THR A 145 -17.48 0.63 -8.15
C THR A 145 -16.24 -0.24 -7.98
N GLY A 146 -15.19 0.30 -7.36
CA GLY A 146 -13.84 -0.27 -7.36
C GLY A 146 -12.93 0.47 -8.35
N SER A 147 -12.77 1.77 -8.13
CA SER A 147 -11.85 2.58 -8.93
C SER A 147 -10.45 1.98 -8.88
N ARG A 148 -9.79 1.86 -10.04
CA ARG A 148 -8.42 1.34 -10.11
C ARG A 148 -7.46 2.17 -9.26
N SER A 149 -7.70 3.48 -9.15
CA SER A 149 -6.88 4.44 -8.39
C SER A 149 -7.07 4.34 -6.88
N CYS A 150 -8.28 3.98 -6.42
CA CYS A 150 -8.57 3.81 -4.99
C CYS A 150 -9.63 2.72 -4.81
N SER A 151 -9.20 1.54 -4.38
CA SER A 151 -10.10 0.44 -4.03
C SER A 151 -10.12 0.20 -2.53
N SER A 152 -11.31 -0.09 -2.01
CA SER A 152 -11.53 -0.32 -0.59
C SER A 152 -12.31 -1.60 -0.38
N THR A 153 -11.84 -2.44 0.54
CA THR A 153 -12.56 -3.63 0.98
C THR A 153 -12.80 -3.53 2.48
N LEU A 154 -14.07 -3.60 2.88
CA LEU A 154 -14.46 -3.66 4.30
C LEU A 154 -13.93 -4.97 4.88
N ALA A 155 -13.08 -4.85 5.89
CA ALA A 155 -12.27 -5.96 6.34
C ALA A 155 -12.96 -6.73 7.47
N ARG A 156 -13.69 -7.79 7.11
CA ARG A 156 -13.67 -9.03 7.93
C ARG A 156 -12.39 -9.84 7.70
N LEU A 157 -11.67 -9.55 6.60
CA LEU A 157 -10.50 -10.28 6.07
C LEU A 157 -9.21 -9.44 5.96
N GLY A 158 -9.25 -8.13 6.24
CA GLY A 158 -8.14 -7.20 5.96
C GLY A 158 -6.89 -7.43 6.81
N LEU A 159 -7.05 -7.92 8.04
CA LEU A 159 -5.94 -8.37 8.88
C LEU A 159 -5.20 -9.55 8.22
N TRP A 160 -5.95 -10.57 7.81
CA TRP A 160 -5.39 -11.74 7.12
C TRP A 160 -4.76 -11.39 5.76
N LEU A 161 -5.33 -10.42 5.03
CA LEU A 161 -4.70 -9.89 3.82
C LEU A 161 -3.37 -9.19 4.15
N LEU A 162 -3.29 -8.37 5.20
CA LEU A 162 -2.03 -7.77 5.62
C LEU A 162 -0.98 -8.83 5.97
N LEU A 163 -1.37 -9.86 6.73
CA LEU A 163 -0.50 -10.96 7.11
C LEU A 163 0.09 -11.67 5.88
N LYS A 164 -0.70 -11.84 4.81
CA LYS A 164 -0.21 -12.37 3.54
C LYS A 164 0.83 -11.47 2.88
N TYR A 165 0.61 -10.15 2.86
CA TYR A 165 1.56 -9.21 2.23
C TYR A 165 2.85 -9.05 3.03
N VAL A 166 2.76 -9.03 4.37
CA VAL A 166 3.95 -9.08 5.24
C VAL A 166 4.74 -10.37 4.98
N ALA A 167 4.08 -11.52 4.89
CA ALA A 167 4.72 -12.79 4.58
C ALA A 167 5.35 -12.80 3.16
N LYS A 168 4.65 -12.25 2.16
CA LYS A 168 5.09 -12.18 0.76
C LYS A 168 6.35 -11.34 0.57
N ASN A 169 6.39 -10.16 1.20
CA ASN A 169 7.41 -9.15 0.92
C ASN A 169 8.62 -9.22 1.86
N ILE A 170 8.50 -9.86 3.02
CA ILE A 170 9.59 -9.93 4.00
C ILE A 170 10.31 -11.28 3.91
N ASP A 171 9.60 -12.40 3.97
CA ASP A 171 10.26 -13.73 4.04
C ASP A 171 10.17 -14.53 2.72
N GLY A 172 9.26 -14.17 1.81
CA GLY A 172 8.93 -15.02 0.66
C GLY A 172 8.40 -16.40 1.08
N TYR A 173 8.08 -16.58 2.37
CA TYR A 173 7.70 -17.86 2.96
C TYR A 173 6.17 -18.01 2.92
N ALA A 174 5.71 -19.11 2.32
CA ALA A 174 4.32 -19.56 2.33
C ALA A 174 3.28 -18.70 1.58
N VAL A 175 3.65 -18.02 0.50
CA VAL A 175 2.66 -17.40 -0.39
C VAL A 175 2.63 -18.19 -1.69
N GLY A 176 1.49 -18.83 -1.97
CA GLY A 176 1.23 -19.50 -3.25
C GLY A 176 1.36 -18.55 -4.45
N LYS A 177 1.12 -19.07 -5.66
CA LYS A 177 1.38 -18.42 -6.95
C LYS A 177 1.09 -16.90 -6.95
N ASP A 178 2.16 -16.14 -7.16
CA ASP A 178 2.13 -14.70 -7.32
C ASP A 178 1.43 -14.33 -8.64
N HIS A 179 0.27 -13.66 -8.56
CA HIS A 179 -0.51 -13.28 -9.73
C HIS A 179 0.01 -11.99 -10.40
N GLU A 180 0.85 -11.22 -9.68
CA GLU A 180 1.40 -9.93 -10.12
C GLU A 180 2.86 -10.07 -10.61
N ALA A 181 3.67 -10.96 -10.02
CA ALA A 181 5.07 -11.17 -10.45
C ALA A 181 5.24 -12.11 -11.68
N GLY A 182 4.15 -12.49 -12.33
CA GLY A 182 4.16 -13.47 -13.41
C GLY A 182 4.41 -14.90 -12.90
N LYS A 183 3.92 -15.89 -13.66
CA LYS A 183 3.82 -17.31 -13.29
C LYS A 183 5.17 -18.04 -13.01
N ARG A 184 6.31 -17.35 -12.90
CA ARG A 184 7.65 -17.97 -12.86
C ARG A 184 8.66 -17.39 -11.86
N ALA A 185 8.35 -16.36 -11.07
CA ALA A 185 9.29 -15.86 -10.08
C ALA A 185 9.20 -16.71 -8.78
N LYS A 186 10.32 -17.28 -8.32
CA LYS A 186 10.40 -17.87 -6.98
C LYS A 186 10.15 -16.73 -5.97
N ALA A 187 9.39 -16.97 -4.90
CA ALA A 187 9.04 -15.94 -3.92
C ALA A 187 10.27 -15.21 -3.31
N ILE A 188 11.42 -15.90 -3.26
CA ILE A 188 12.72 -15.35 -2.85
C ILE A 188 13.24 -14.29 -3.85
N ASP A 189 13.07 -14.53 -5.15
CA ASP A 189 13.44 -13.56 -6.19
C ASP A 189 12.54 -12.33 -6.15
N THR A 190 11.26 -12.51 -5.79
CA THR A 190 10.32 -11.40 -5.63
C THR A 190 10.72 -10.49 -4.47
N ALA A 191 11.07 -11.04 -3.29
CA ALA A 191 11.51 -10.24 -2.15
C ALA A 191 12.81 -9.47 -2.44
N ALA A 192 13.79 -10.11 -3.11
CA ALA A 192 15.03 -9.44 -3.51
C ALA A 192 14.80 -8.31 -4.54
N ARG A 193 13.88 -8.52 -5.50
CA ARG A 193 13.47 -7.48 -6.47
C ARG A 193 12.82 -6.28 -5.80
N VAL A 194 11.93 -6.52 -4.83
CA VAL A 194 11.28 -5.45 -4.07
C VAL A 194 12.31 -4.68 -3.22
N ASP A 195 13.30 -5.37 -2.67
CA ASP A 195 14.40 -4.75 -1.92
C ASP A 195 15.32 -3.87 -2.79
N ALA A 196 15.65 -4.32 -4.00
CA ALA A 196 16.39 -3.52 -4.96
C ALA A 196 15.56 -2.30 -5.40
N TRP A 197 14.31 -2.54 -5.83
CA TRP A 197 13.39 -1.50 -6.28
C TRP A 197 13.19 -0.39 -5.24
N LYS A 198 12.96 -0.74 -3.97
CA LYS A 198 12.75 0.27 -2.92
C LYS A 198 14.03 1.06 -2.64
N SER A 199 15.19 0.42 -2.72
CA SER A 199 16.49 1.05 -2.47
C SER A 199 16.83 2.04 -3.59
N ASP A 200 16.67 1.63 -4.84
CA ASP A 200 16.93 2.44 -6.03
C ASP A 200 16.04 3.67 -6.11
N ASN A 201 14.82 3.57 -5.57
CA ASN A 201 13.82 4.63 -5.58
C ASN A 201 13.69 5.39 -4.26
N ARG A 202 14.47 5.02 -3.23
CA ARG A 202 14.41 5.58 -1.86
C ARG A 202 13.00 5.52 -1.26
N ILE A 203 12.29 4.42 -1.47
CA ILE A 203 10.90 4.22 -1.03
C ILE A 203 10.88 3.55 0.34
N ARG A 204 10.25 4.20 1.32
CA ARG A 204 9.94 3.57 2.60
C ARG A 204 8.80 2.57 2.41
N GLN A 205 9.15 1.28 2.46
CA GLN A 205 8.21 0.19 2.24
C GLN A 205 7.14 0.10 3.32
N PHE A 206 7.51 0.05 4.60
CA PHE A 206 6.56 -0.05 5.71
C PHE A 206 6.53 1.24 6.53
N GLN A 207 5.34 1.76 6.77
CA GLN A 207 5.12 2.91 7.63
C GLN A 207 3.90 2.71 8.52
N GLN A 208 4.10 2.79 9.83
CA GLN A 208 3.02 2.92 10.80
C GLN A 208 2.39 4.31 10.70
N ILE A 209 1.08 4.38 10.78
CA ILE A 209 0.28 5.59 10.77
C ILE A 209 -0.50 5.63 12.09
N GLY A 210 -0.29 6.69 12.87
CA GLY A 210 -0.89 6.82 14.20
C GLY A 210 -0.48 5.69 15.16
N GLY A 211 -1.33 5.46 16.13
CA GLY A 211 -1.20 4.43 17.16
C GLY A 211 -2.16 4.73 18.30
N PRO A 212 -2.59 3.73 19.08
CA PRO A 212 -3.26 3.99 20.33
C PRO A 212 -2.30 4.79 21.25
N PRO A 213 -2.82 5.74 22.05
CA PRO A 213 -2.03 6.39 23.09
C PRO A 213 -1.50 5.38 24.12
#